data_AF-A0A953FCH9-F1
#
_entry.id   AF-A0A953FCH9-F1
#
_cell.length_a   1.000
_cell.length_b   1.000
_cell.length_c   1.000
_cell.angle_alpha   90.00
_cell.angle_beta   90.00
_cell.angle_gamma   90.00
#
_symmetry.space_group_name_H-M   'P 1'
#
loop_
_entity.id
_entity.type
_entity.pdbx_description
1 polymer ?
#
loop_
_entity_poly.entity_id
_entity_poly.type
_entity_poly.pdbx_seq_one_letter_code
_entity_poly.pdbx_strand_id
1 'polypeptide(L)'
;VRAYLPDIVVCGKTGSVENDPRPEHSVFIAFAPRDNPKIAISVYVEYAGMGGRAAASIAGLMIEKYLKGSVNRKYIEDYVLAGQFVDAR
;
A
#
# COMPACT_ATOMS: atom_id res chain seq x y z
N VAL A 1 4.45 -3.70 -7.97
CA VAL A 1 3.65 -2.89 -7.01
C VAL A 1 4.38 -2.87 -5.67
N ARG A 2 4.35 -1.76 -4.91
CA ARG A 2 5.16 -1.59 -3.67
C ARG A 2 4.75 -2.48 -2.49
N ALA A 3 3.67 -3.25 -2.64
CA ALA A 3 3.22 -4.27 -1.70
C ALA A 3 4.04 -5.59 -1.75
N TYR A 4 5.03 -5.71 -2.65
CA TYR A 4 5.83 -6.94 -2.79
C TYR A 4 6.65 -7.26 -1.54
N LEU A 5 6.63 -8.54 -1.16
CA LEU A 5 7.40 -9.14 -0.08
C LEU A 5 8.11 -10.40 -0.64
N PRO A 6 9.43 -10.59 -0.43
CA PRO A 6 10.17 -11.70 -1.02
C PRO A 6 9.61 -13.09 -0.68
N ASP A 7 9.24 -13.30 0.60
CA ASP A 7 8.87 -14.62 1.13
C ASP A 7 7.36 -14.77 1.37
N ILE A 8 6.57 -13.74 1.07
CA ILE A 8 5.13 -13.70 1.35
C ILE A 8 4.41 -13.29 0.07
N VAL A 9 3.65 -14.22 -0.50
CA VAL A 9 2.83 -13.94 -1.68
C VAL A 9 1.63 -13.10 -1.24
N VAL A 10 1.64 -11.82 -1.61
CA VAL A 10 0.55 -10.87 -1.39
C VAL A 10 -0.36 -10.85 -2.62
N CYS A 11 -1.65 -11.12 -2.42
CA CYS A 11 -2.67 -10.99 -3.45
C CYS A 11 -3.42 -9.68 -3.25
N GLY A 12 -3.50 -8.84 -4.27
CA GLY A 12 -4.21 -7.56 -4.13
C GLY A 12 -4.50 -6.87 -5.45
N LYS A 13 -5.37 -5.86 -5.37
CA LYS A 13 -5.79 -5.03 -6.49
C LYS A 13 -5.59 -3.56 -6.15
N THR A 14 -4.93 -2.84 -7.04
CA THR A 14 -4.83 -1.38 -7.02
C THR A 14 -6.08 -0.76 -7.65
N GLY A 15 -6.48 0.39 -7.11
CA GLY A 15 -7.50 1.25 -7.67
C GLY A 15 -7.12 2.73 -7.50
N SER A 16 -7.70 3.55 -8.36
CA SER A 16 -7.85 4.99 -8.16
C SER A 16 -9.32 5.28 -7.95
N VAL A 17 -9.65 6.28 -7.14
CA VAL A 17 -11.01 6.80 -7.02
C VAL A 17 -10.97 8.27 -7.44
N GLU A 18 -11.71 8.57 -8.51
CA GLU A 18 -11.82 9.91 -9.09
C GLU A 18 -12.39 10.92 -8.10
N ASN A 19 -11.87 12.14 -8.14
CA ASN A 19 -12.27 13.22 -7.23
C ASN A 19 -12.15 14.61 -7.87
N ASP A 20 -12.65 14.80 -9.09
CA ASP A 20 -12.55 16.07 -9.83
C ASP A 20 -13.20 17.25 -9.06
N PRO A 21 -12.54 18.43 -8.92
CA PRO A 21 -11.24 18.85 -9.53
C PRO A 21 -9.98 18.56 -8.69
N ARG A 22 -10.10 17.80 -7.61
CA ARG A 22 -9.00 17.45 -6.70
C ARG A 22 -8.24 16.20 -7.19
N PRO A 23 -7.05 15.92 -6.66
CA PRO A 23 -6.34 14.68 -6.96
C PRO A 23 -7.15 13.44 -6.58
N GLU A 24 -7.06 12.40 -7.42
CA GLU A 24 -7.62 11.07 -7.16
C GLU A 24 -7.18 10.52 -5.79
N HIS A 25 -8.01 9.65 -5.22
CA HIS A 25 -7.65 8.88 -4.03
C HIS A 25 -6.97 7.57 -4.43
N SER A 26 -5.95 7.19 -3.66
CA SER A 26 -5.19 5.96 -3.86
C SER A 26 -5.83 4.83 -3.06
N VAL A 27 -6.21 3.74 -3.73
CA VAL A 27 -6.81 2.56 -3.08
C VAL A 27 -6.01 1.28 -3.37
N PHE A 28 -5.87 0.44 -2.34
CA PHE A 28 -5.34 -0.90 -2.48
C PHE A 28 -6.04 -1.85 -1.52
N ILE A 29 -6.57 -2.95 -2.05
CA ILE A 29 -7.18 -4.03 -1.27
C ILE A 29 -6.34 -5.27 -1.48
N ALA A 30 -5.98 -5.95 -0.39
CA ALA A 30 -5.13 -7.13 -0.44
C ALA A 30 -5.39 -8.11 0.70
N PHE A 31 -4.91 -9.34 0.51
CA PHE A 31 -4.78 -10.34 1.56
C PHE A 31 -3.44 -11.07 1.44
N ALA A 32 -2.96 -11.61 2.56
CA ALA A 32 -1.71 -12.36 2.61
C ALA A 32 -1.65 -13.32 3.83
N PRO A 33 -0.85 -14.40 3.75
CA PRO A 33 -0.28 -14.96 2.53
C PRO A 33 -1.37 -15.48 1.57
N ARG A 34 -1.03 -15.71 0.29
CA ARG A 34 -1.97 -16.27 -0.71
C ARG A 34 -2.61 -17.56 -0.21
N ASP A 35 -1.77 -18.48 0.24
CA ASP A 35 -2.17 -19.77 0.78
C ASP A 35 -2.37 -19.62 2.30
N ASN A 36 -3.56 -19.98 2.80
CA ASN A 36 -3.97 -19.78 4.20
C ASN A 36 -3.85 -18.31 4.70
N PRO A 37 -4.67 -17.38 4.15
CA PRO A 37 -4.62 -15.97 4.50
C PRO A 37 -4.76 -15.72 6.00
N LYS A 38 -3.91 -14.82 6.53
CA LYS A 38 -3.91 -14.43 7.96
C LYS A 38 -4.31 -12.99 8.19
N ILE A 39 -4.25 -12.17 7.14
CA ILE A 39 -4.66 -10.77 7.14
C ILE A 39 -5.32 -10.43 5.80
N ALA A 40 -6.41 -9.67 5.87
CA ALA A 40 -6.98 -8.93 4.76
C ALA A 40 -6.96 -7.44 5.14
N ILE A 41 -6.62 -6.57 4.18
CA ILE A 41 -6.44 -5.14 4.40
C ILE A 41 -7.01 -4.34 3.23
N SER A 42 -7.68 -3.24 3.55
CA SER A 42 -8.06 -2.20 2.61
C SER A 42 -7.37 -0.91 3.05
N VAL A 43 -6.61 -0.30 2.14
CA VAL A 43 -5.94 0.97 2.38
C VAL A 43 -6.50 2.00 1.41
N TYR A 44 -6.96 3.11 1.97
CA TYR A 44 -7.48 4.26 1.26
C TYR A 44 -6.70 5.49 1.69
N VAL A 45 -6.09 6.19 0.73
CA VAL A 45 -5.31 7.40 1.00
C VAL A 45 -5.90 8.53 0.17
N GLU A 46 -6.40 9.55 0.87
CA GLU A 46 -6.98 10.71 0.22
C GLU A 46 -5.93 11.52 -0.55
N TYR A 47 -6.37 12.13 -1.65
CA TYR A 47 -5.58 12.96 -2.56
C TYR A 47 -4.21 12.42 -2.99
N ALA A 48 -4.01 11.10 -3.00
CA ALA A 48 -2.69 10.48 -3.19
C ALA A 48 -2.46 9.83 -4.58
N GLY A 49 -3.33 10.11 -5.55
CA GLY A 49 -3.20 9.65 -6.92
C GLY A 49 -3.29 8.13 -7.07
N MET A 50 -2.44 7.55 -7.92
CA MET A 50 -2.53 6.14 -8.28
C MET A 50 -2.29 5.18 -7.09
N GLY A 51 -3.21 4.22 -6.91
CA GLY A 51 -3.22 3.20 -5.84
C GLY A 51 -1.91 2.45 -5.58
N GLY A 52 -1.08 2.26 -6.61
CA GLY A 52 0.18 1.51 -6.52
C GLY A 52 1.31 2.24 -5.79
N ARG A 53 1.22 3.56 -5.61
CA ARG A 53 2.25 4.41 -4.98
C ARG A 53 2.04 4.53 -3.47
N ALA A 54 0.89 5.06 -3.04
CA ALA A 54 0.62 5.28 -1.61
C ALA A 54 0.03 4.03 -0.94
N ALA A 55 -1.18 3.63 -1.34
CA ALA A 55 -1.94 2.60 -0.64
C ALA A 55 -1.25 1.23 -0.65
N ALA A 56 -0.67 0.82 -1.78
CA ALA A 56 0.06 -0.44 -1.85
C ALA A 56 1.37 -0.45 -1.02
N SER A 57 2.05 0.70 -0.87
CA SER A 57 3.23 0.81 0.00
C SER A 57 2.84 0.61 1.46
N ILE A 58 1.82 1.33 1.92
CA ILE A 58 1.30 1.23 3.28
C ILE A 58 0.82 -0.19 3.57
N ALA A 59 0.00 -0.77 2.67
CA ALA A 59 -0.48 -2.14 2.84
C ALA A 59 0.66 -3.15 2.92
N GLY A 60 1.69 -2.99 2.09
CA GLY A 60 2.89 -3.80 2.15
C GLY A 60 3.55 -3.76 3.53
N LEU A 61 3.77 -2.57 4.09
CA LEU A 61 4.41 -2.40 5.41
C LEU A 61 3.56 -2.99 6.54
N MET A 62 2.23 -2.77 6.49
CA MET A 62 1.29 -3.29 7.48
C MET A 62 1.22 -4.81 7.46
N ILE A 63 1.18 -5.42 6.27
CA ILE A 63 1.22 -6.88 6.09
C ILE A 63 2.54 -7.45 6.62
N GLU A 64 3.68 -6.81 6.31
CA GLU A 64 4.99 -7.23 6.80
C GLU A 64 5.05 -7.20 8.33
N LYS A 65 4.63 -6.08 8.93
CA LYS A 65 4.62 -5.91 10.39
C LYS A 65 3.71 -6.92 11.07
N TYR A 66 2.53 -7.19 10.52
CA TYR A 66 1.59 -8.15 11.09
C TYR A 66 2.11 -9.59 11.03
N LEU A 67 2.69 -10.01 9.90
CA LEU A 67 3.13 -11.40 9.70
C LEU A 67 4.53 -11.69 10.26
N LYS A 68 5.44 -10.70 10.25
CA LYS A 68 6.83 -10.86 10.70
C LYS A 68 7.12 -10.21 12.06
N GLY A 69 6.20 -9.39 12.59
CA GLY A 69 6.39 -8.63 13.84
C GLY A 69 7.22 -7.35 13.70
N SER A 70 7.89 -7.13 12.55
CA SER A 70 8.73 -5.96 12.29
C SER A 70 8.62 -5.48 10.84
N VAL A 71 9.10 -4.26 10.58
CA VAL A 71 9.25 -3.69 9.23
C VAL A 71 10.74 -3.59 8.91
N ASN A 72 11.17 -4.27 7.84
CA ASN A 72 12.58 -4.28 7.43
C ASN A 72 12.84 -3.42 6.18
N ARG A 73 11.79 -3.07 5.41
CA ARG A 73 11.90 -2.23 4.19
C ARG A 73 11.91 -0.74 4.52
N LYS A 74 12.99 -0.27 5.15
CA LYS A 74 13.16 1.11 5.62
C LYS A 74 12.91 2.17 4.55
N TYR A 75 13.42 1.96 3.33
CA TYR A 75 13.19 2.90 2.22
C TYR A 75 11.71 3.09 1.84
N ILE A 76 10.86 2.07 2.01
CA ILE A 76 9.40 2.19 1.80
C ILE A 76 8.75 2.87 3.00
N GLU A 77 9.21 2.55 4.22
CA GLU A 77 8.76 3.20 5.45
C GLU A 77 9.03 4.71 5.41
N ASP A 78 10.25 5.11 5.07
CA ASP A 78 10.64 6.52 4.91
C ASP A 78 9.80 7.22 3.83
N TYR A 79 9.56 6.56 2.69
CA TYR A 79 8.66 7.08 1.64
C TYR A 79 7.23 7.29 2.15
N VAL A 80 6.69 6.33 2.91
CA VAL A 80 5.33 6.42 3.47
C VAL A 80 5.25 7.52 4.51
N LEU A 81 6.25 7.64 5.39
CA LEU A 81 6.32 8.67 6.42
C LEU A 81 6.52 10.07 5.86
N ALA A 82 7.23 10.21 4.72
CA ALA A 82 7.35 11.48 4.02
C ALA A 82 6.00 12.00 3.49
N GLY A 83 5.04 11.11 3.19
CA GLY A 83 3.68 11.47 2.78
C GLY A 83 3.57 12.16 1.41
N GLN A 84 4.68 12.29 0.68
CA GLN A 84 4.75 12.93 -0.63
C GLN A 84 4.44 11.91 -1.73
N PHE A 85 3.16 11.59 -1.88
CA PHE A 85 2.69 10.56 -2.81
C PHE A 85 2.43 11.07 -4.24
N VAL A 86 2.19 12.36 -4.37
CA VAL A 86 1.87 13.05 -5.62
C VAL A 86 3.04 13.94 -6.00
N ASP A 87 3.37 13.97 -7.28
CA ASP A 87 4.36 14.90 -7.80
C ASP A 87 3.81 16.33 -7.61
N ALA A 88 4.65 17.25 -7.12
CA ALA A 88 4.26 18.66 -6.99
C ALA A 88 3.87 19.19 -8.38
N ARG A 89 2.66 19.74 -8.49
CA ARG A 89 2.22 20.44 -9.72
C ARG A 89 2.99 21.75 -9.88
#